data_AF-A0A1N7CRL0-F1
#
_entry.id   AF-A0A1N7CRL0-F1
#
_cell.length_a   1.000
_cell.length_b   1.000
_cell.length_c   1.000
_cell.angle_alpha   90.00
_cell.angle_beta   90.00
_cell.angle_gamma   90.00
#
_symmetry.space_group_name_H-M   'P 1'
#
loop_
_entity.id
_entity.type
_entity.pdbx_description
1 polymer ?
#
loop_
_entity_poly.entity_id
_entity_poly.type
_entity_poly.pdbx_seq_one_letter_code
_entity_poly.pdbx_strand_id
1 'polypeptide(L)'
;MLAALLTVFVAAVGLGFLWLATQLQEARTQIDDQRQQIDDQQQRLDEQQEMIDRKEQFGAAMNDLYATVDPLVGLPYATIVPWYRVEDLADRAWIHRRNPAALDQEVADLQRLTSEISAHSAAVTAQAASNASGTAWEATLDSLGRGWVSTVFEDATPCGATALACVSGAEPFTVHVRADSRTDPTMTDWIRTGAAYHEYAHVLQFTNPQPTDDALASFGGDVETMADCYALTFLDGWSLDHKVAIDAYSYYEVNVGYGYTCDANQRQVIRDWVGRLGVTHQVVGG
;
A
#
# COMPACT_ATOMS: atom_id res chain seq x y z
N MET A 1 49.22 16.70 -91.05
CA MET A 1 49.04 17.48 -89.80
C MET A 1 47.64 17.38 -89.18
N LEU A 2 46.57 16.97 -89.89
CA LEU A 2 45.22 16.86 -89.28
C LEU A 2 44.99 15.63 -88.38
N ALA A 3 45.67 14.50 -88.61
CA ALA A 3 45.42 13.26 -87.86
C ALA A 3 45.96 13.27 -86.42
N ALA A 4 46.98 14.09 -86.12
CA ALA A 4 47.59 14.16 -84.78
C ALA A 4 46.85 15.13 -83.83
N LEU A 5 46.09 16.08 -84.37
CA LEU A 5 45.29 17.01 -83.56
C LEU A 5 43.97 16.37 -83.10
N LEU A 6 43.41 15.42 -83.86
CA LEU A 6 42.20 14.69 -83.47
C LEU A 6 42.45 13.69 -82.33
N THR A 7 43.59 13.00 -82.32
CA THR A 7 43.93 12.01 -81.28
C THR A 7 44.24 12.66 -79.94
N VAL A 8 44.88 13.83 -79.92
CA VAL A 8 45.14 14.60 -78.68
C VAL A 8 43.86 15.19 -78.10
N PHE A 9 42.91 15.64 -78.94
CA PHE A 9 41.62 16.16 -78.47
C PHE A 9 40.74 15.05 -77.89
N VAL A 10 40.70 13.86 -78.50
CA VAL A 10 39.95 12.70 -77.99
C VAL A 10 40.54 12.16 -76.68
N ALA A 11 41.87 12.15 -76.54
CA ALA A 11 42.53 11.74 -75.29
C ALA A 11 42.31 12.73 -74.13
N ALA A 12 42.37 14.03 -74.40
CA ALA A 12 42.12 15.07 -73.39
C ALA A 12 40.64 15.11 -72.93
N VAL A 13 39.70 14.93 -73.86
CA VAL A 13 38.27 14.82 -73.53
C VAL A 13 37.97 13.53 -72.77
N GLY A 14 38.62 12.41 -73.12
CA GLY A 14 38.48 11.13 -72.40
C GLY A 14 39.00 11.17 -70.96
N LEU A 15 40.15 11.83 -70.72
CA LEU A 15 40.71 12.02 -69.38
C LEU A 15 39.86 12.97 -68.52
N GLY A 16 39.31 14.03 -69.10
CA GLY A 16 38.38 14.94 -68.41
C GLY A 16 37.07 14.24 -68.01
N PHE A 17 36.53 13.38 -68.87
CA PHE A 17 35.35 12.56 -68.56
C PHE A 17 35.61 11.53 -67.47
N LEU A 18 36.78 10.87 -67.48
CA LEU A 18 37.16 9.92 -66.43
C LEU A 18 37.32 10.62 -65.07
N TRP A 19 37.94 11.80 -65.03
CA TRP A 19 38.11 12.57 -63.80
C TRP A 19 36.78 13.11 -63.23
N LEU A 20 35.89 13.60 -64.10
CA LEU A 20 34.53 13.99 -63.72
C LEU A 20 33.68 12.79 -63.26
N ALA A 21 33.84 11.63 -63.91
CA ALA A 21 33.16 10.41 -63.50
C ALA A 21 33.64 9.94 -62.12
N THR A 22 34.95 10.00 -61.83
CA THR A 22 35.48 9.67 -60.50
C THR A 22 35.01 10.65 -59.43
N GLN A 23 34.98 11.96 -59.69
CA GLN A 23 34.45 12.94 -58.74
C GLN A 23 32.96 12.79 -58.50
N LEU A 24 32.17 12.48 -59.52
CA LEU A 24 30.73 12.20 -59.39
C LEU A 24 30.48 10.92 -58.58
N GLN A 25 31.38 9.93 -58.68
CA GLN A 25 31.27 8.67 -57.97
C GLN A 25 31.67 8.84 -56.49
N GLU A 26 32.73 9.58 -56.19
CA GLU A 26 33.10 10.00 -54.83
C GLU A 26 32.00 10.85 -54.17
N ALA A 27 31.45 11.83 -54.88
CA ALA A 27 30.36 12.66 -54.38
C ALA A 27 29.08 11.84 -54.09
N ARG A 28 28.75 10.85 -54.92
CA ARG A 28 27.64 9.93 -54.66
C ARG A 28 27.88 9.09 -53.41
N THR A 29 29.07 8.48 -53.28
CA THR A 29 29.39 7.70 -52.08
C THR A 29 29.37 8.54 -50.80
N GLN A 30 29.79 9.81 -50.88
CA GLN A 30 29.76 10.72 -49.74
C GLN A 30 28.33 11.14 -49.37
N ILE A 31 27.44 11.33 -50.36
CA ILE A 31 26.01 11.62 -50.14
C ILE A 31 25.30 10.40 -49.55
N ASP A 32 25.61 9.20 -50.03
CA ASP A 32 25.02 7.96 -49.52
C ASP A 32 25.46 7.69 -48.08
N ASP A 33 26.74 7.93 -47.75
CA ASP A 33 27.28 7.83 -46.39
C ASP A 33 26.66 8.88 -45.45
N GLN A 34 26.48 10.12 -45.92
CA GLN A 34 25.79 11.18 -45.16
C GLN A 34 24.32 10.83 -44.92
N ARG A 35 23.61 10.26 -45.89
CA ARG A 35 22.23 9.80 -45.71
C ARG A 35 22.16 8.69 -44.69
N GLN A 36 23.04 7.71 -44.78
CA GLN A 36 23.10 6.61 -43.83
C GLN A 36 23.41 7.08 -42.41
N GLN A 37 24.28 8.09 -42.25
CA GLN A 37 24.53 8.75 -40.95
C GLN A 37 23.30 9.50 -40.43
N ILE A 38 22.56 10.20 -41.30
CA ILE A 38 21.32 10.89 -40.91
C ILE A 38 20.26 9.88 -40.48
N ASP A 39 20.09 8.78 -41.21
CA ASP A 39 19.12 7.74 -40.89
C ASP A 39 19.45 7.06 -39.55
N ASP A 40 20.73 6.74 -39.30
CA ASP A 40 21.19 6.20 -38.00
C ASP A 40 21.03 7.23 -36.86
N GLN A 41 21.26 8.51 -37.11
CA GLN A 41 21.00 9.57 -36.13
C GLN A 41 19.50 9.72 -35.82
N GLN A 42 18.64 9.67 -36.83
CA GLN A 42 17.19 9.73 -36.66
C GLN A 42 16.69 8.54 -35.85
N GLN A 43 17.15 7.33 -36.18
CA GLN A 43 16.78 6.14 -35.43
C GLN A 43 17.18 6.25 -33.94
N ARG A 44 18.39 6.72 -33.65
CA ARG A 44 18.83 6.92 -32.25
C ARG A 44 18.02 7.99 -31.52
N LEU A 45 17.61 9.05 -32.20
CA LEU A 45 16.75 10.08 -31.62
C LEU A 45 15.36 9.53 -31.31
N ASP A 46 14.79 8.73 -32.21
CA ASP A 46 13.51 8.07 -32.00
C ASP A 46 13.56 7.11 -30.81
N GLU A 47 14.61 6.28 -30.71
CA GLU A 47 14.84 5.38 -29.57
C GLU A 47 15.02 6.15 -28.24
N GLN A 48 15.70 7.30 -28.28
CA GLN A 48 15.85 8.16 -27.09
C GLN A 48 14.53 8.79 -26.67
N GLN A 49 13.73 9.27 -27.63
CA GLN A 49 12.41 9.85 -27.36
C GLN A 49 11.49 8.78 -26.76
N GLU A 50 11.47 7.57 -27.33
CA GLU A 50 10.69 6.44 -26.82
C GLU A 50 11.03 6.12 -25.34
N MET A 51 12.30 6.23 -24.98
CA MET A 51 12.76 6.01 -23.61
C MET A 51 12.42 7.17 -22.67
N ILE A 52 12.35 8.41 -23.17
CA ILE A 52 11.90 9.56 -22.38
C ILE A 52 10.42 9.41 -22.08
N ASP A 53 9.60 9.15 -23.11
CA ASP A 53 8.15 9.01 -22.98
C ASP A 53 7.77 7.94 -21.94
N ARG A 54 8.50 6.81 -21.90
CA ARG A 54 8.25 5.76 -20.90
C ARG A 54 8.63 6.14 -19.48
N LYS A 55 9.71 6.92 -19.30
CA LYS A 55 10.07 7.43 -17.97
C LYS A 55 9.03 8.43 -17.48
N GLU A 56 8.49 9.24 -18.38
CA GLU A 56 7.36 10.13 -18.08
C GLU A 56 6.11 9.33 -17.69
N GLN A 57 5.81 8.23 -18.40
CA GLN A 57 4.70 7.33 -18.05
C GLN A 57 4.89 6.69 -16.67
N PHE A 58 6.10 6.24 -16.33
CA PHE A 58 6.40 5.73 -14.99
C PHE A 58 6.24 6.81 -13.93
N GLY A 59 6.75 8.02 -14.18
CA GLY A 59 6.56 9.16 -13.28
C GLY A 59 5.08 9.51 -13.08
N ALA A 60 4.27 9.47 -14.14
CA ALA A 60 2.83 9.67 -14.06
C ALA A 60 2.15 8.58 -13.22
N ALA A 61 2.48 7.30 -13.45
CA ALA A 61 1.94 6.20 -12.66
C ALA A 61 2.33 6.28 -11.17
N MET A 62 3.54 6.78 -10.84
CA MET A 62 3.92 7.05 -9.45
C MET A 62 3.08 8.19 -8.85
N ASN A 63 2.83 9.27 -9.61
CA ASN A 63 1.97 10.36 -9.15
C ASN A 63 0.54 9.87 -8.88
N ASP A 64 -0.01 9.00 -9.73
CA ASP A 64 -1.34 8.41 -9.53
C ASP A 64 -1.40 7.51 -8.29
N LEU A 65 -0.32 6.76 -8.02
CA LEU A 65 -0.18 6.00 -6.78
C LEU A 65 -0.21 6.93 -5.56
N TYR A 66 0.60 7.99 -5.54
CA TYR A 66 0.62 8.93 -4.41
C TYR A 66 -0.73 9.64 -4.23
N ALA A 67 -1.39 10.06 -5.32
CA ALA A 67 -2.74 10.63 -5.26
C ALA A 67 -3.77 9.65 -4.67
N THR A 68 -3.59 8.34 -4.89
CA THR A 68 -4.41 7.27 -4.30
C THR A 68 -4.10 7.06 -2.81
N VAL A 69 -2.84 7.24 -2.40
CA VAL A 69 -2.38 7.07 -1.02
C VAL A 69 -2.68 8.29 -0.14
N ASP A 70 -2.65 9.50 -0.69
CA ASP A 70 -2.81 10.76 0.05
C ASP A 70 -4.03 10.80 0.97
N PRO A 71 -5.24 10.36 0.56
CA PRO A 71 -6.41 10.33 1.44
C PRO A 71 -6.28 9.32 2.60
N LEU A 72 -5.37 8.36 2.49
CA LEU A 72 -5.13 7.31 3.48
C LEU A 72 -4.11 7.76 4.54
N VAL A 73 -3.29 8.77 4.25
CA VAL A 73 -2.27 9.28 5.16
C VAL A 73 -2.91 9.75 6.46
N GLY A 74 -2.34 9.30 7.59
CA GLY A 74 -2.86 9.59 8.93
C GLY A 74 -3.97 8.63 9.41
N LEU A 75 -4.46 7.72 8.57
CA LEU A 75 -5.26 6.58 9.05
C LEU A 75 -4.36 5.61 9.81
N PRO A 76 -4.83 5.00 10.91
CA PRO A 76 -3.99 4.16 11.78
C PRO A 76 -3.77 2.73 11.23
N TYR A 77 -3.84 2.52 9.91
CA TYR A 77 -3.82 1.20 9.27
C TYR A 77 -2.71 1.08 8.22
N ALA A 78 -1.47 0.92 8.67
CA ALA A 78 -0.29 0.97 7.79
C ALA A 78 -0.33 -0.07 6.64
N THR A 79 -0.88 -1.26 6.88
CA THR A 79 -0.91 -2.35 5.87
C THR A 79 -1.78 -2.07 4.65
N ILE A 80 -2.65 -1.04 4.66
CA ILE A 80 -3.42 -0.63 3.47
C ILE A 80 -2.48 -0.23 2.34
N VAL A 81 -1.34 0.39 2.69
CA VAL A 81 -0.33 0.83 1.72
C VAL A 81 0.93 -0.03 1.90
N PRO A 82 1.12 -1.06 1.05
CA PRO A 82 2.27 -1.94 1.15
C PRO A 82 3.54 -1.27 0.61
N TRP A 83 4.12 -0.34 1.37
CA TRP A 83 5.28 0.46 0.96
C TRP A 83 6.46 -0.38 0.45
N TYR A 84 6.71 -1.55 1.04
CA TYR A 84 7.75 -2.47 0.57
C TYR A 84 7.59 -2.88 -0.92
N ARG A 85 6.35 -2.98 -1.43
CA ARG A 85 6.08 -3.27 -2.85
C ARG A 85 6.32 -2.05 -3.72
N VAL A 86 6.02 -0.85 -3.19
CA VAL A 86 6.26 0.42 -3.88
C VAL A 86 7.75 0.66 -4.04
N GLU A 87 8.53 0.42 -2.98
CA GLU A 87 10.00 0.51 -2.98
C GLU A 87 10.61 -0.46 -3.98
N ASP A 88 10.21 -1.74 -3.94
CA ASP A 88 10.67 -2.77 -4.88
C ASP A 88 10.34 -2.42 -6.34
N LEU A 89 9.14 -1.87 -6.62
CA LEU A 89 8.78 -1.38 -7.95
C LEU A 89 9.68 -0.22 -8.41
N ALA A 90 9.95 0.74 -7.53
CA ALA A 90 10.81 1.88 -7.84
C ALA A 90 12.26 1.45 -8.10
N ASP A 91 12.79 0.52 -7.29
CA ASP A 91 14.12 -0.04 -7.44
C ASP A 91 14.26 -0.78 -8.78
N ARG A 92 13.28 -1.62 -9.14
CA ARG A 92 13.27 -2.29 -10.44
C ARG A 92 13.17 -1.31 -11.60
N ALA A 93 12.31 -0.30 -11.50
CA ALA A 93 12.21 0.73 -12.54
C ALA A 93 13.53 1.49 -12.74
N TRP A 94 14.27 1.76 -11.65
CA TRP A 94 15.60 2.35 -11.75
C TRP A 94 16.60 1.43 -12.46
N ILE A 95 16.60 0.13 -12.15
CA ILE A 95 17.45 -0.87 -12.84
C ILE A 95 17.08 -0.94 -14.33
N HIS A 96 15.78 -0.95 -14.65
CA HIS A 96 15.23 -1.09 -15.99
C HIS A 96 15.13 0.21 -16.79
N ARG A 97 15.63 1.35 -16.27
CA ARG A 97 15.52 2.70 -16.87
C ARG A 97 16.10 2.87 -18.29
N ARG A 98 16.75 1.85 -18.85
CA ARG A 98 17.34 1.81 -20.20
C ARG A 98 16.78 0.66 -21.06
N ASN A 99 15.82 -0.10 -20.54
CA ASN A 99 15.18 -1.21 -21.21
C ASN A 99 13.68 -0.88 -21.39
N PRO A 100 13.25 -0.50 -22.60
CA PRO A 100 11.88 -0.01 -22.82
C PRO A 100 10.82 -1.04 -22.40
N ALA A 101 10.95 -2.29 -22.85
CA ALA A 101 9.98 -3.34 -22.57
C ALA A 101 9.90 -3.69 -21.08
N ALA A 102 11.03 -3.66 -20.37
CA ALA A 102 11.03 -3.90 -18.93
C ALA A 102 10.40 -2.71 -18.16
N LEU A 103 10.66 -1.47 -18.59
CA LEU A 103 10.04 -0.30 -17.97
C LEU A 103 8.52 -0.26 -18.18
N ASP A 104 8.03 -0.67 -19.36
CA ASP A 104 6.59 -0.83 -19.63
C ASP A 104 5.93 -1.82 -18.65
N GLN A 105 6.63 -2.91 -18.31
CA GLN A 105 6.15 -3.86 -17.31
C GLN A 105 6.09 -3.24 -15.92
N GLU A 106 7.09 -2.45 -15.51
CA GLU A 106 7.06 -1.77 -14.20
C GLU A 106 5.92 -0.74 -14.10
N VAL A 107 5.62 -0.03 -15.20
CA VAL A 107 4.45 0.87 -15.28
C VAL A 107 3.16 0.10 -15.06
N ALA A 108 2.98 -1.03 -15.75
CA ALA A 108 1.79 -1.86 -15.62
C ALA A 108 1.63 -2.44 -14.19
N ASP A 109 2.75 -2.87 -13.57
CA ASP A 109 2.73 -3.40 -12.22
C ASP A 109 2.40 -2.33 -11.17
N LEU A 110 2.88 -1.10 -11.36
CA LEU A 110 2.55 0.04 -10.52
C LEU A 110 1.08 0.47 -10.63
N GLN A 111 0.53 0.49 -11.85
CA GLN A 111 -0.89 0.75 -12.09
C GLN A 111 -1.77 -0.33 -11.45
N ARG A 112 -1.35 -1.59 -11.53
CA ARG A 112 -2.02 -2.71 -10.88
C ARG A 112 -1.99 -2.58 -9.36
N LEU A 113 -0.84 -2.26 -8.76
CA LEU A 113 -0.74 -2.00 -7.32
C LEU A 113 -1.65 -0.84 -6.88
N THR A 114 -1.66 0.26 -7.64
CA THR A 114 -2.53 1.42 -7.38
C THR A 114 -4.00 1.01 -7.38
N SER A 115 -4.40 0.20 -8.36
CA SER A 115 -5.76 -0.34 -8.46
C SER A 115 -6.09 -1.29 -7.30
N GLU A 116 -5.15 -2.14 -6.88
CA GLU A 116 -5.29 -3.04 -5.73
C GLU A 116 -5.54 -2.23 -4.44
N ILE A 117 -4.75 -1.19 -4.17
CA ILE A 117 -4.91 -0.32 -2.99
C ILE A 117 -6.26 0.39 -3.01
N SER A 118 -6.64 0.98 -4.16
CA SER A 118 -7.92 1.67 -4.31
C SER A 118 -9.11 0.73 -4.12
N ALA A 119 -9.07 -0.46 -4.73
CA ALA A 119 -10.16 -1.43 -4.63
C ALA A 119 -10.28 -2.00 -3.21
N HIS A 120 -9.16 -2.30 -2.56
CA HIS A 120 -9.15 -2.77 -1.18
C HIS A 120 -9.72 -1.73 -0.22
N SER A 121 -9.28 -0.47 -0.35
CA SER A 121 -9.78 0.65 0.46
C SER A 121 -11.29 0.86 0.30
N ALA A 122 -11.78 0.82 -0.94
CA ALA A 122 -13.20 0.95 -1.24
C ALA A 122 -14.02 -0.23 -0.67
N ALA A 123 -13.49 -1.45 -0.76
CA ALA A 123 -14.16 -2.63 -0.21
C ALA A 123 -14.27 -2.58 1.32
N VAL A 124 -13.18 -2.20 2.01
CA VAL A 124 -13.16 -2.10 3.48
C VAL A 124 -14.15 -1.03 3.97
N THR A 125 -14.13 0.16 3.37
CA THR A 125 -15.05 1.24 3.76
C THR A 125 -16.51 0.92 3.43
N ALA A 126 -16.78 0.23 2.31
CA ALA A 126 -18.12 -0.25 1.99
C ALA A 126 -18.61 -1.32 2.99
N GLN A 127 -17.72 -2.21 3.42
CA GLN A 127 -18.03 -3.21 4.44
C GLN A 127 -18.32 -2.56 5.80
N ALA A 128 -17.51 -1.58 6.22
CA ALA A 128 -17.73 -0.84 7.47
C ALA A 128 -19.07 -0.07 7.47
N ALA A 129 -19.51 0.43 6.31
CA ALA A 129 -20.81 1.08 6.15
C ALA A 129 -22.02 0.13 6.35
N SER A 130 -21.79 -1.18 6.49
CA SER A 130 -22.85 -2.15 6.78
C SER A 130 -23.25 -2.22 8.26
N ASN A 131 -22.45 -1.63 9.16
CA ASN A 131 -22.79 -1.53 10.58
C ASN A 131 -24.10 -0.73 10.73
N ALA A 132 -25.14 -1.36 11.30
CA ALA A 132 -26.50 -0.81 11.26
C ALA A 132 -27.39 -1.20 12.45
N SER A 133 -26.95 -2.08 13.33
CA SER A 133 -27.73 -2.52 14.49
C SER A 133 -27.70 -1.55 15.66
N GLY A 134 -26.71 -0.64 15.70
CA GLY A 134 -26.58 0.38 16.74
C GLY A 134 -26.26 -0.19 18.12
N THR A 135 -25.77 -1.43 18.18
CA THR A 135 -25.30 -2.05 19.42
C THR A 135 -24.10 -1.29 19.99
N ALA A 136 -23.85 -1.41 21.29
CA ALA A 136 -22.67 -0.81 21.92
C ALA A 136 -21.34 -1.27 21.28
N TRP A 137 -21.29 -2.51 20.76
CA TRP A 137 -20.19 -3.02 19.95
C TRP A 137 -19.97 -2.18 18.69
N GLU A 138 -20.97 -2.14 17.81
CA GLU A 138 -20.90 -1.40 16.55
C GLU A 138 -20.64 0.09 16.77
N ALA A 139 -21.39 0.74 17.67
CA ALA A 139 -21.24 2.17 17.92
C ALA A 139 -19.84 2.54 18.41
N THR A 140 -19.23 1.68 19.24
CA THR A 140 -17.85 1.88 19.72
C THR A 140 -16.85 1.64 18.59
N LEU A 141 -16.99 0.56 17.83
CA LEU A 141 -16.08 0.23 16.72
C LEU A 141 -16.20 1.22 15.56
N ASP A 142 -17.38 1.77 15.29
CA ASP A 142 -17.58 2.85 14.31
C ASP A 142 -16.83 4.11 14.73
N SER A 143 -16.95 4.48 16.01
CA SER A 143 -16.28 5.65 16.57
C SER A 143 -14.76 5.50 16.56
N LEU A 144 -14.24 4.35 16.98
CA LEU A 144 -12.80 4.07 17.00
C LEU A 144 -12.25 3.91 15.58
N GLY A 145 -12.96 3.12 14.77
CA GLY A 145 -12.56 2.71 13.44
C GLY A 145 -12.69 3.78 12.36
N ARG A 146 -13.44 4.86 12.63
CA ARG A 146 -13.63 6.02 11.72
C ARG A 146 -14.14 5.60 10.33
N GLY A 147 -15.04 4.61 10.28
CA GLY A 147 -15.63 4.11 9.03
C GLY A 147 -14.77 3.08 8.28
N TRP A 148 -13.80 2.46 8.95
CA TRP A 148 -12.96 1.40 8.37
C TRP A 148 -13.13 0.03 9.01
N VAL A 149 -13.82 -0.04 10.16
CA VAL A 149 -14.00 -1.30 10.90
C VAL A 149 -15.45 -1.73 10.81
N SER A 150 -15.66 -2.97 10.40
CA SER A 150 -16.98 -3.60 10.40
C SER A 150 -17.15 -4.55 11.57
N THR A 151 -18.40 -4.73 12.00
CA THR A 151 -18.76 -5.70 13.04
C THR A 151 -19.68 -6.74 12.43
N VAL A 152 -19.33 -8.02 12.56
CA VAL A 152 -20.16 -9.13 12.08
C VAL A 152 -20.59 -9.96 13.28
N PHE A 153 -21.91 -10.11 13.46
CA PHE A 153 -22.47 -10.96 14.49
C PHE A 153 -22.77 -12.35 13.94
N GLU A 154 -22.16 -13.38 14.54
CA GLU A 154 -22.25 -14.76 14.04
C GLU A 154 -22.82 -15.69 15.11
N ASP A 155 -23.77 -16.54 14.72
CA ASP A 155 -24.35 -17.58 15.59
C ASP A 155 -23.39 -18.76 15.81
N ALA A 156 -22.42 -18.92 14.90
CA ALA A 156 -21.31 -19.84 15.07
C ALA A 156 -20.35 -19.34 16.16
N THR A 157 -19.33 -20.14 16.49
CA THR A 157 -18.22 -19.73 17.37
C THR A 157 -17.01 -19.35 16.51
N PRO A 158 -17.04 -18.22 15.78
CA PRO A 158 -15.97 -17.85 14.85
C PRO A 158 -14.62 -17.67 15.56
N CYS A 159 -14.69 -17.32 16.83
CA CYS A 159 -13.56 -17.04 17.71
C CYS A 159 -13.24 -18.23 18.64
N GLY A 160 -13.77 -19.40 18.33
CA GLY A 160 -13.73 -20.56 19.22
C GLY A 160 -14.78 -20.50 20.33
N ALA A 161 -14.80 -21.54 21.17
CA ALA A 161 -15.93 -21.79 22.08
C ALA A 161 -16.08 -20.77 23.22
N THR A 162 -15.01 -20.05 23.56
CA THR A 162 -14.91 -19.25 24.79
C THR A 162 -14.75 -17.76 24.56
N ALA A 163 -14.18 -17.33 23.45
CA ALA A 163 -13.99 -15.90 23.17
C ALA A 163 -15.32 -15.26 22.77
N LEU A 164 -15.52 -14.01 23.19
CA LEU A 164 -16.73 -13.21 22.86
C LEU A 164 -16.65 -12.65 21.44
N ALA A 165 -15.44 -12.25 21.03
CA ALA A 165 -15.14 -11.70 19.73
C ALA A 165 -13.68 -12.01 19.37
N CYS A 166 -13.31 -11.68 18.13
CA CYS A 166 -11.96 -11.84 17.61
C CYS A 166 -11.79 -11.05 16.31
N VAL A 167 -10.53 -10.82 15.97
CA VAL A 167 -10.07 -10.32 14.66
C VAL A 167 -9.07 -11.32 14.10
N SER A 168 -9.05 -11.52 12.78
CA SER A 168 -8.07 -12.37 12.12
C SER A 168 -7.13 -11.54 11.24
N GLY A 169 -5.89 -12.01 11.05
CA GLY A 169 -4.96 -11.37 10.14
C GLY A 169 -5.38 -11.42 8.66
N ALA A 170 -6.30 -12.32 8.29
CA ALA A 170 -6.85 -12.38 6.93
C ALA A 170 -7.94 -11.32 6.70
N GLU A 171 -8.67 -10.95 7.75
CA GLU A 171 -9.76 -9.97 7.71
C GLU A 171 -9.56 -8.92 8.83
N PRO A 172 -8.46 -8.13 8.78
CA PRO A 172 -8.05 -7.31 9.91
C PRO A 172 -8.98 -6.12 10.19
N PHE A 173 -9.91 -5.82 9.28
CA PHE A 173 -10.89 -4.74 9.39
C PHE A 173 -12.28 -5.22 9.82
N THR A 174 -12.41 -6.50 10.17
CA THR A 174 -13.67 -7.11 10.58
C THR A 174 -13.52 -7.67 11.98
N VAL A 175 -14.36 -7.18 12.89
CA VAL A 175 -14.51 -7.76 14.23
C VAL A 175 -15.66 -8.76 14.19
N HIS A 176 -15.33 -10.02 14.39
CA HIS A 176 -16.30 -11.10 14.49
C HIS A 176 -16.75 -11.21 15.94
N VAL A 177 -18.05 -11.07 16.17
CA VAL A 177 -18.65 -11.06 17.51
C VAL A 177 -19.66 -12.19 17.60
N ARG A 178 -19.64 -12.95 18.69
CA ARG A 178 -20.68 -13.95 18.93
C ARG A 178 -22.04 -13.27 19.07
N ALA A 179 -23.04 -13.79 18.36
CA ALA A 179 -24.37 -13.20 18.32
C ALA A 179 -25.05 -13.18 19.70
N ASP A 180 -24.80 -14.17 20.57
CA ASP A 180 -25.38 -14.25 21.91
C ASP A 180 -24.95 -13.09 22.82
N SER A 181 -23.74 -12.56 22.64
CA SER A 181 -23.23 -11.40 23.39
C SER A 181 -24.06 -10.12 23.16
N ARG A 182 -24.87 -10.04 22.09
CA ARG A 182 -25.77 -8.90 21.82
C ARG A 182 -26.86 -8.76 22.86
N THR A 183 -27.36 -9.88 23.33
CA THR A 183 -28.56 -9.94 24.19
C THR A 183 -28.28 -10.55 25.55
N ASP A 184 -27.06 -11.04 25.79
CA ASP A 184 -26.66 -11.56 27.10
C ASP A 184 -26.85 -10.46 28.18
N PRO A 185 -27.68 -10.71 29.20
CA PRO A 185 -27.95 -9.74 30.26
C PRO A 185 -26.73 -9.49 31.17
N THR A 186 -25.74 -10.39 31.18
CA THR A 186 -24.47 -10.21 31.90
C THR A 186 -23.49 -9.33 31.14
N MET A 187 -23.69 -9.16 29.83
CA MET A 187 -22.97 -8.19 29.02
C MET A 187 -23.75 -6.89 29.05
N THR A 188 -23.36 -5.94 29.89
CA THR A 188 -23.91 -4.58 29.82
C THR A 188 -23.30 -3.82 28.64
N ASP A 189 -23.91 -2.70 28.23
CA ASP A 189 -23.32 -1.86 27.19
C ASP A 189 -21.94 -1.32 27.57
N TRP A 190 -21.69 -1.10 28.86
CA TRP A 190 -20.36 -0.77 29.38
C TRP A 190 -19.35 -1.89 29.09
N ILE A 191 -19.73 -3.13 29.39
CA ILE A 191 -18.88 -4.31 29.17
C ILE A 191 -18.62 -4.51 27.67
N ARG A 192 -19.65 -4.36 26.83
CA ARG A 192 -19.51 -4.41 25.36
C ARG A 192 -18.60 -3.30 24.83
N THR A 193 -18.66 -2.12 25.43
CA THR A 193 -17.79 -0.99 25.05
C THR A 193 -16.33 -1.33 25.32
N GLY A 194 -15.97 -1.80 26.52
CA GLY A 194 -14.58 -2.15 26.80
C GLY A 194 -14.07 -3.34 26.00
N ALA A 195 -14.91 -4.35 25.76
CA ALA A 195 -14.58 -5.44 24.85
C ALA A 195 -14.37 -4.93 23.40
N ALA A 196 -15.15 -3.96 22.93
CA ALA A 196 -14.92 -3.32 21.64
C ALA A 196 -13.59 -2.55 21.55
N TYR A 197 -13.15 -1.90 22.63
CA TYR A 197 -11.81 -1.31 22.67
C TYR A 197 -10.72 -2.38 22.57
N HIS A 198 -10.89 -3.52 23.24
CA HIS A 198 -9.97 -4.66 23.15
C HIS A 198 -9.89 -5.18 21.71
N GLU A 199 -11.01 -5.48 21.07
CA GLU A 199 -11.02 -5.98 19.68
C GLU A 199 -10.46 -4.95 18.68
N TYR A 200 -10.73 -3.66 18.89
CA TYR A 200 -10.13 -2.62 18.07
C TYR A 200 -8.59 -2.58 18.19
N ALA A 201 -8.05 -2.94 19.36
CA ALA A 201 -6.61 -3.08 19.50
C ALA A 201 -6.07 -4.20 18.58
N HIS A 202 -6.78 -5.32 18.43
CA HIS A 202 -6.39 -6.35 17.46
C HIS A 202 -6.44 -5.87 16.01
N VAL A 203 -7.44 -5.08 15.62
CA VAL A 203 -7.46 -4.40 14.31
C VAL A 203 -6.16 -3.61 14.11
N LEU A 204 -5.78 -2.79 15.09
CA LEU A 204 -4.55 -1.99 15.03
C LEU A 204 -3.30 -2.87 15.00
N GLN A 205 -3.27 -3.96 15.75
CA GLN A 205 -2.15 -4.90 15.78
C GLN A 205 -1.92 -5.55 14.41
N PHE A 206 -2.96 -6.09 13.79
CA PHE A 206 -2.86 -6.73 12.47
C PHE A 206 -2.58 -5.74 11.34
N THR A 207 -3.07 -4.50 11.46
CA THR A 207 -2.84 -3.46 10.44
C THR A 207 -1.52 -2.71 10.63
N ASN A 208 -0.78 -2.98 11.70
CA ASN A 208 0.54 -2.39 11.99
C ASN A 208 1.46 -3.44 12.63
N PRO A 209 1.83 -4.51 11.91
CA PRO A 209 2.56 -5.64 12.49
C PRO A 209 3.92 -5.21 13.07
N GLN A 210 4.71 -4.42 12.34
CA GLN A 210 6.04 -4.02 12.80
C GLN A 210 6.01 -3.15 14.07
N PRO A 211 5.24 -2.03 14.14
CA PRO A 211 5.11 -1.27 15.40
C PRO A 211 4.57 -2.12 16.57
N THR A 212 3.74 -3.11 16.27
CA THR A 212 3.16 -4.03 17.26
C THR A 212 4.22 -4.97 17.82
N ASP A 213 5.00 -5.63 16.96
CA ASP A 213 6.09 -6.52 17.37
C ASP A 213 7.09 -5.81 18.28
N ASP A 214 7.43 -4.56 17.98
CA ASP A 214 8.31 -3.74 18.81
C ASP A 214 7.71 -3.45 20.21
N ALA A 215 6.39 -3.26 20.28
CA ALA A 215 5.69 -2.96 21.53
C ALA A 215 5.44 -4.22 22.38
N LEU A 216 5.19 -5.37 21.74
CA LEU A 216 4.81 -6.64 22.36
C LEU A 216 5.79 -7.12 23.42
N ALA A 217 7.08 -6.78 23.29
CA ALA A 217 8.09 -7.10 24.29
C ALA A 217 7.72 -6.59 25.70
N SER A 218 7.00 -5.47 25.82
CA SER A 218 6.54 -4.90 27.09
C SER A 218 5.34 -5.61 27.70
N PHE A 219 4.75 -6.54 26.94
CA PHE A 219 3.58 -7.34 27.32
C PHE A 219 3.92 -8.84 27.31
N GLY A 220 5.21 -9.19 27.43
CA GLY A 220 5.65 -10.58 27.45
C GLY A 220 5.46 -11.33 26.13
N GLY A 221 5.25 -10.61 25.02
CA GLY A 221 4.94 -11.18 23.72
C GLY A 221 3.47 -11.55 23.53
N ASP A 222 2.57 -11.16 24.44
CA ASP A 222 1.16 -11.52 24.40
C ASP A 222 0.27 -10.39 23.83
N VAL A 223 -0.36 -10.68 22.69
CA VAL A 223 -1.25 -9.77 21.97
C VAL A 223 -2.56 -9.50 22.72
N GLU A 224 -3.05 -10.47 23.48
CA GLU A 224 -4.29 -10.37 24.25
C GLU A 224 -4.07 -9.45 25.46
N THR A 225 -2.96 -9.63 26.17
CA THR A 225 -2.52 -8.74 27.24
C THR A 225 -2.37 -7.30 26.74
N MET A 226 -1.75 -7.11 25.57
CA MET A 226 -1.61 -5.79 24.97
C MET A 226 -2.97 -5.17 24.57
N ALA A 227 -3.92 -5.97 24.09
CA ALA A 227 -5.28 -5.52 23.76
C ALA A 227 -6.08 -5.11 25.02
N ASP A 228 -5.99 -5.88 26.11
CA ASP A 228 -6.53 -5.50 27.41
C ASP A 228 -5.93 -4.17 27.90
N CYS A 229 -4.61 -4.00 27.74
CA CYS A 229 -3.94 -2.74 28.08
C CYS A 229 -4.41 -1.56 27.25
N TYR A 230 -4.75 -1.76 25.98
CA TYR A 230 -5.32 -0.70 25.15
C TYR A 230 -6.65 -0.21 25.72
N ALA A 231 -7.58 -1.12 26.00
CA ALA A 231 -8.87 -0.79 26.61
C ALA A 231 -8.69 -0.07 27.95
N LEU A 232 -7.85 -0.62 28.84
CA LEU A 232 -7.55 -0.02 30.15
C LEU A 232 -6.89 1.37 30.05
N THR A 233 -6.19 1.68 28.95
CA THR A 233 -5.46 2.94 28.75
C THR A 233 -6.34 4.08 28.23
N PHE A 234 -7.31 3.76 27.38
CA PHE A 234 -8.11 4.76 26.65
C PHE A 234 -9.57 4.83 27.07
N LEU A 235 -10.13 3.79 27.67
CA LEU A 235 -11.48 3.83 28.21
C LEU A 235 -11.43 4.19 29.71
N ASP A 236 -11.81 5.43 30.03
CA ASP A 236 -11.78 5.93 31.42
C ASP A 236 -12.74 5.14 32.33
N GLY A 237 -12.29 4.79 33.53
CA GLY A 237 -13.04 3.97 34.47
C GLY A 237 -13.19 2.49 34.10
N TRP A 238 -12.55 2.02 33.02
CA TRP A 238 -12.57 0.60 32.64
C TRP A 238 -11.76 -0.28 33.59
N SER A 239 -12.29 -1.48 33.85
CA SER A 239 -11.65 -2.60 34.57
C SER A 239 -12.02 -3.90 33.86
N LEU A 240 -11.26 -4.98 34.04
CA LEU A 240 -11.62 -6.29 33.48
C LEU A 240 -12.71 -7.00 34.32
N ASP A 241 -12.77 -6.70 35.61
CA ASP A 241 -13.77 -7.23 36.53
C ASP A 241 -14.97 -6.30 36.66
N HIS A 242 -16.17 -6.86 36.57
CA HIS A 242 -17.43 -6.14 36.68
C HIS A 242 -18.42 -6.85 37.59
N LYS A 243 -19.29 -6.06 38.21
CA LYS A 243 -20.47 -6.54 38.93
C LYS A 243 -21.73 -6.07 38.21
N VAL A 244 -22.53 -7.01 37.72
CA VAL A 244 -23.78 -6.72 37.01
C VAL A 244 -24.94 -7.05 37.93
N ALA A 245 -25.65 -6.01 38.40
CA ALA A 245 -26.76 -6.18 39.33
C ALA A 245 -27.91 -6.98 38.67
N ILE A 246 -28.43 -7.96 39.39
CA ILE A 246 -29.64 -8.70 39.04
C ILE A 246 -30.84 -8.02 39.72
N ASP A 247 -30.69 -7.73 41.01
CA ASP A 247 -31.64 -7.00 41.84
C ASP A 247 -30.91 -6.22 42.95
N ALA A 248 -31.64 -5.71 43.94
CA ALA A 248 -31.08 -4.91 45.04
C ALA A 248 -30.11 -5.68 45.96
N TYR A 249 -30.07 -7.01 45.87
CA TYR A 249 -29.33 -7.88 46.81
C TYR A 249 -28.42 -8.90 46.11
N SER A 250 -28.48 -9.03 44.79
CA SER A 250 -27.72 -10.02 44.02
C SER A 250 -27.12 -9.43 42.73
N TYR A 251 -25.97 -9.97 42.34
CA TYR A 251 -25.21 -9.54 41.16
C TYR A 251 -24.42 -10.70 40.55
N TYR A 252 -24.14 -10.61 39.26
CA TYR A 252 -23.15 -11.45 38.57
C TYR A 252 -21.76 -10.84 38.70
N GLU A 253 -20.74 -11.68 38.91
CA GLU A 253 -19.33 -11.32 38.72
C GLU A 253 -18.95 -11.71 37.30
N VAL A 254 -18.56 -10.72 36.51
CA VAL A 254 -18.20 -10.89 35.09
C VAL A 254 -16.77 -10.42 34.92
N ASN A 255 -15.90 -11.29 34.44
CA ASN A 255 -14.55 -10.92 34.01
C ASN A 255 -14.51 -10.95 32.48
N VAL A 256 -14.15 -9.83 31.87
CA VAL A 256 -13.95 -9.68 30.43
C VAL A 256 -12.51 -9.27 30.19
N GLY A 257 -11.68 -10.25 29.84
CA GLY A 257 -10.25 -10.11 29.60
C GLY A 257 -9.49 -11.32 30.14
N TYR A 258 -8.16 -11.24 30.12
CA TYR A 258 -7.29 -12.33 30.57
C TYR A 258 -6.80 -12.14 32.01
N GLY A 259 -7.55 -11.36 32.81
CA GLY A 259 -7.27 -11.12 34.23
C GLY A 259 -6.01 -10.30 34.50
N TYR A 260 -5.51 -9.56 33.50
CA TYR A 260 -4.28 -8.79 33.60
C TYR A 260 -4.56 -7.28 33.77
N THR A 261 -3.96 -6.64 34.78
CA THR A 261 -4.08 -5.18 34.96
C THR A 261 -2.79 -4.50 34.52
N CYS A 262 -2.90 -3.56 33.59
CA CYS A 262 -1.75 -2.88 33.00
C CYS A 262 -1.24 -1.74 33.87
N ASP A 263 0.06 -1.77 34.13
CA ASP A 263 0.74 -0.77 34.94
C ASP A 263 0.95 0.57 34.19
N ALA A 264 1.46 1.57 34.89
CA ALA A 264 1.69 2.90 34.31
C ALA A 264 2.70 2.90 33.16
N ASN A 265 3.71 2.01 33.20
CA ASN A 265 4.72 1.91 32.16
C ASN A 265 4.11 1.28 30.90
N GLN A 266 3.36 0.20 31.05
CA GLN A 266 2.63 -0.45 29.95
C GLN A 266 1.60 0.47 29.31
N ARG A 267 0.87 1.26 30.12
CA ARG A 267 -0.04 2.31 29.60
C ARG A 267 0.73 3.35 28.78
N GLN A 268 1.94 3.72 29.18
CA GLN A 268 2.78 4.62 28.37
C GLN A 268 3.21 3.95 27.06
N VAL A 269 3.62 2.68 27.08
CA VAL A 269 3.96 1.91 25.87
C VAL A 269 2.77 1.86 24.90
N ILE A 270 1.54 1.68 25.39
CA ILE A 270 0.33 1.73 24.55
C ILE A 270 0.19 3.10 23.88
N ARG A 271 0.40 4.21 24.61
CA ARG A 271 0.30 5.56 24.03
C ARG A 271 1.37 5.79 22.96
N ASP A 272 2.59 5.34 23.22
CA ASP A 272 3.71 5.46 22.28
C ASP A 272 3.54 4.54 21.07
N TRP A 273 2.93 3.36 21.24
CA TRP A 273 2.55 2.46 20.15
C TRP A 273 1.51 3.12 19.26
N VAL A 274 0.38 3.60 19.83
CA VAL A 274 -0.68 4.30 19.08
C VAL A 274 -0.14 5.51 18.33
N GLY A 275 0.75 6.29 18.94
CA GLY A 275 1.37 7.47 18.32
C GLY A 275 2.26 7.15 17.10
N ARG A 276 2.63 5.88 16.89
CA ARG A 276 3.45 5.42 15.77
C ARG A 276 2.65 4.71 14.67
N LEU A 277 1.34 4.50 14.88
CA LEU A 277 0.52 3.75 13.93
C LEU A 277 0.16 4.59 12.72
N GLY A 278 -0.06 3.88 11.62
CA GLY A 278 -0.75 4.41 10.47
C GLY A 278 0.08 4.63 9.23
N VAL A 279 -0.64 5.06 8.19
CA VAL A 279 -0.09 5.36 6.89
C VAL A 279 0.66 6.70 6.99
N THR A 280 1.96 6.64 6.73
CA THR A 280 2.82 7.82 6.62
C THR A 280 3.27 7.97 5.18
N HIS A 281 3.51 9.22 4.77
CA HIS A 281 4.10 9.49 3.47
C HIS A 281 5.54 8.98 3.48
N GLN A 282 5.88 8.09 2.53
CA GLN A 282 7.26 7.66 2.32
C GLN A 282 7.80 8.27 1.03
N VAL A 283 9.06 8.72 1.08
CA VAL A 283 9.76 9.19 -0.11
C VAL A 283 10.49 8.00 -0.71
N VAL A 284 9.98 7.51 -1.83
CA VAL A 284 10.59 6.39 -2.56
C VAL A 284 11.56 6.93 -3.62
N GLY A 285 12.80 6.44 -3.63
CA GLY A 285 13.81 6.75 -4.65
C GLY A 285 14.75 7.93 -4.33
N GLY A 286 15.49 7.83 -3.23
CA GLY A 286 16.66 8.68 -2.94
C GLY A 286 17.97 8.12 -3.51
#